data_AF-A0A7J9MGG5-F1
#
_entry.id   AF-A0A7J9MGG5-F1
#
_cell.length_a   1.000
_cell.length_b   1.000
_cell.length_c   1.000
_cell.angle_alpha   90.00
_cell.angle_beta   90.00
_cell.angle_gamma   90.00
#
_symmetry.space_group_name_H-M   'P 1'
#
loop_
_entity.id
_entity.type
_entity.pdbx_description
1 polymer ?
#
loop_
_entity_poly.entity_id
_entity_poly.type
_entity_poly.pdbx_seq_one_letter_code
_entity_poly.pdbx_strand_id
1 'polypeptide(L)'
;MADKYGRIFSIKLGVHRALVVNNWEIAKECLSINDKVFATRPNLACTELMGYNRAMIGFAPYGPYWRQMRKICIIELLSNHRLNLLKHVRESEVKTSLQQLYQLWNKKKSSNSDKVLVEMKRWFRDVTLNVILMIVVGKRIPNSYEGVETVEWKKLVDEYFELSGKIVVADALPFLRWLDIGGEEKRMKKVSKELDQLVEEWLIEHKEKIAENEANSEEDFMGVMLSKLRDDVEEHDANT
;
A
#
# COMPACT_ATOMS: atom_id res chain seq x y z
N MET A 1 26.42 2.47 -14.85
CA MET A 1 26.36 1.13 -15.49
C MET A 1 25.79 1.21 -16.90
N ALA A 2 24.62 1.83 -17.08
CA ALA A 2 24.03 2.03 -18.40
C ALA A 2 24.97 2.73 -19.39
N ASP A 3 25.72 3.75 -18.97
CA ASP A 3 26.70 4.44 -19.84
C ASP A 3 27.78 3.51 -20.40
N LYS A 4 28.11 2.44 -19.67
CA LYS A 4 29.16 1.48 -20.05
C LYS A 4 28.60 0.27 -20.81
N TYR A 5 27.43 -0.23 -20.41
CA TYR A 5 26.88 -1.50 -20.93
C TYR A 5 25.69 -1.29 -21.88
N GLY A 6 25.28 -0.04 -22.10
CA GLY A 6 24.22 0.34 -23.02
C GLY A 6 22.81 0.31 -22.41
N ARG A 7 21.84 0.25 -23.31
CA ARG A 7 20.40 0.43 -23.04
C ARG A 7 19.74 -0.76 -22.35
N ILE A 8 20.34 -1.94 -22.47
CA ILE A 8 19.88 -3.19 -21.87
C ILE A 8 21.09 -3.99 -21.44
N PHE A 9 21.13 -4.41 -20.18
CA PHE A 9 22.26 -5.16 -19.64
C PHE A 9 21.83 -6.08 -18.50
N SER A 10 22.62 -7.11 -18.21
CA SER A 10 22.35 -8.03 -17.12
C SER A 10 23.25 -7.75 -15.91
N ILE A 11 22.69 -7.89 -14.72
CA ILE A 11 23.40 -7.88 -13.44
C ILE A 11 23.16 -9.18 -12.68
N LYS A 12 24.03 -9.49 -11.71
CA LYS A 12 23.79 -10.57 -10.75
C LYS A 12 23.41 -9.98 -9.39
N LEU A 13 22.23 -10.33 -8.90
CA LEU A 13 21.75 -10.05 -7.55
C LEU A 13 21.88 -11.33 -6.73
N GLY A 14 23.04 -11.50 -6.09
CA GLY A 14 23.42 -12.78 -5.47
C GLY A 14 23.47 -13.91 -6.50
N VAL A 15 22.65 -14.95 -6.31
CA VAL A 15 22.56 -16.08 -7.26
C VAL A 15 21.63 -15.81 -8.44
N HIS A 16 20.81 -14.75 -8.37
CA HIS A 16 19.83 -14.44 -9.40
C HIS A 16 20.42 -13.52 -10.47
N ARG A 17 20.08 -13.76 -11.75
CA ARG A 17 20.39 -12.84 -12.84
C ARG A 17 19.19 -11.93 -13.06
N ALA A 18 19.41 -10.62 -13.07
CA ALA A 18 18.40 -9.62 -13.39
C ALA A 18 18.76 -8.90 -14.69
N LEU A 19 17.76 -8.67 -15.54
CA LEU A 19 17.87 -7.84 -16.73
C LEU A 19 17.47 -6.41 -16.37
N VAL A 20 18.33 -5.45 -16.68
CA VAL A 20 18.07 -4.02 -16.49
C VAL A 20 17.75 -3.41 -17.84
N VAL A 21 16.56 -2.81 -17.94
CA VAL A 21 16.11 -2.05 -19.11
C VAL A 21 16.23 -0.56 -18.79
N ASN A 22 17.13 0.15 -19.48
CA ASN A 22 17.41 1.57 -19.27
C ASN A 22 17.08 2.40 -20.53
N ASN A 23 16.00 2.04 -21.23
CA ASN A 23 15.58 2.69 -22.46
C ASN A 23 14.07 2.57 -22.63
N TRP A 24 13.40 3.67 -22.97
CA TRP A 24 11.95 3.74 -22.97
C TRP A 24 11.32 2.96 -24.13
N GLU A 25 12.00 2.89 -25.29
CA GLU A 25 11.54 2.10 -26.44
C GLU A 25 11.50 0.61 -26.06
N ILE A 26 12.57 0.09 -25.45
CA ILE A 26 12.62 -1.30 -24.98
C ILE A 26 11.62 -1.53 -23.83
N ALA A 27 11.49 -0.57 -22.89
CA ALA A 27 10.52 -0.68 -21.82
C ALA A 27 9.08 -0.76 -22.35
N LYS A 28 8.76 0.00 -23.42
CA LYS A 28 7.49 -0.09 -24.12
C LYS A 28 7.28 -1.46 -24.74
N GLU A 29 8.29 -2.02 -25.41
CA GLU A 29 8.20 -3.39 -25.93
C GLU A 29 7.91 -4.43 -24.83
N CYS A 30 8.57 -4.31 -23.67
CA CYS A 30 8.36 -5.20 -22.53
C CYS A 30 6.98 -5.02 -21.87
N LEU A 31 6.52 -3.78 -21.69
CA LEU A 31 5.35 -3.46 -20.87
C LEU A 31 4.05 -3.21 -21.67
N SER A 32 4.12 -3.22 -23.01
CA SER A 32 2.92 -3.15 -23.86
C SER A 32 2.79 -4.32 -24.82
N ILE A 33 3.81 -4.61 -25.63
CA ILE A 33 3.70 -5.65 -26.67
C ILE A 33 3.85 -7.05 -26.05
N ASN A 34 4.79 -7.18 -25.12
CA ASN A 34 5.13 -8.44 -24.45
C ASN A 34 4.72 -8.45 -22.97
N ASP A 35 3.77 -7.59 -22.60
CA ASP A 35 3.38 -7.30 -21.21
C ASP A 35 3.09 -8.56 -20.38
N LYS A 36 2.40 -9.54 -20.97
CA LYS A 36 2.05 -10.81 -20.34
C LYS A 36 3.27 -11.63 -19.91
N VAL A 37 4.38 -11.58 -20.67
CA VAL A 37 5.62 -12.31 -20.34
C VAL A 37 6.32 -11.68 -19.14
N PHE A 38 6.23 -10.35 -19.01
CA PHE A 38 6.86 -9.57 -17.95
C PHE A 38 5.92 -9.22 -16.79
N ALA A 39 4.68 -9.73 -16.79
CA ALA A 39 3.66 -9.38 -15.81
C ALA A 39 3.90 -10.03 -14.44
N THR A 40 4.55 -11.19 -14.38
CA THR A 40 4.79 -11.93 -13.14
C THR A 40 5.80 -11.22 -12.24
N ARG A 41 5.55 -11.25 -10.92
CA ARG A 41 6.43 -10.67 -9.90
C ARG A 41 7.47 -11.68 -9.39
N PRO A 42 8.69 -11.22 -9.05
CA PRO A 42 9.67 -12.08 -8.40
C PRO A 42 9.19 -12.50 -7.01
N ASN A 43 9.59 -13.69 -6.57
CA ASN A 43 9.31 -14.16 -5.23
C ASN A 43 10.33 -13.55 -4.25
N LEU A 44 9.91 -12.52 -3.52
CA LEU A 44 10.72 -11.86 -2.50
C LEU A 44 10.16 -12.19 -1.11
N ALA A 45 11.03 -12.21 -0.09
CA ALA A 45 10.66 -12.49 1.29
C ALA A 45 9.52 -11.57 1.79
N CYS A 46 9.53 -10.28 1.43
CA CYS A 46 8.46 -9.36 1.83
C CYS A 46 7.09 -9.77 1.26
N THR A 47 7.05 -10.29 0.03
CA THR A 47 5.80 -10.72 -0.62
C THR A 47 5.24 -12.00 0.00
N GLU A 48 6.13 -12.89 0.45
CA GLU A 48 5.78 -14.12 1.16
C GLU A 48 5.28 -13.81 2.57
N LEU A 49 6.05 -13.02 3.33
CA LEU A 49 5.85 -12.81 4.77
C LEU A 49 4.87 -11.70 5.14
N MET A 50 4.68 -10.72 4.26
CA MET A 50 3.82 -9.54 4.52
C MET A 50 2.72 -9.38 3.48
N GLY A 51 2.72 -10.22 2.44
CA GLY A 51 1.83 -10.12 1.28
C GLY A 51 0.81 -11.25 1.19
N TYR A 52 0.47 -11.89 2.31
CA TYR A 52 -0.40 -13.09 2.36
C TYR A 52 0.08 -14.18 1.40
N ASN A 53 1.33 -14.63 1.55
CA ASN A 53 1.96 -15.62 0.66
C ASN A 53 1.86 -15.24 -0.84
N ARG A 54 2.05 -13.95 -1.14
CA ARG A 54 1.94 -13.35 -2.48
C ARG A 54 0.50 -13.21 -3.00
N ALA A 55 -0.53 -13.20 -2.16
CA ALA A 55 -1.90 -12.96 -2.61
C ALA A 55 -2.23 -11.47 -2.79
N MET A 56 -1.47 -10.54 -2.20
CA MET A 56 -1.72 -9.10 -2.43
C MET A 56 -1.61 -8.72 -3.92
N ILE A 57 -2.56 -7.95 -4.44
CA ILE A 57 -2.66 -7.57 -5.86
C ILE A 57 -1.37 -6.97 -6.45
N GLY A 58 -0.58 -6.26 -5.64
CA GLY A 58 0.71 -5.68 -6.06
C GLY A 58 1.83 -6.71 -6.27
N PHE A 59 1.72 -7.87 -5.62
CA PHE A 59 2.76 -8.89 -5.50
C PHE A 59 2.38 -10.24 -6.13
N ALA A 60 1.10 -10.49 -6.37
CA ALA A 60 0.67 -11.78 -6.88
C ALA A 60 1.23 -12.08 -8.26
N PRO A 61 1.64 -13.35 -8.51
CA PRO A 61 2.08 -13.77 -9.83
C PRO A 61 0.93 -13.61 -10.84
N TYR A 62 1.28 -13.34 -12.09
CA TYR A 62 0.27 -13.22 -13.13
C TYR A 62 -0.44 -14.56 -13.32
N GLY A 63 -1.77 -14.55 -13.18
CA GLY A 63 -2.59 -15.75 -13.25
C GLY A 63 -4.09 -15.41 -13.17
N PRO A 64 -4.97 -16.43 -13.18
CA PRO A 64 -6.42 -16.23 -13.08
C PRO A 64 -6.83 -15.37 -11.88
N TYR A 65 -6.31 -15.68 -10.69
CA TYR A 65 -6.54 -14.92 -9.46
C TYR A 65 -6.17 -13.43 -9.60
N TRP A 66 -4.94 -13.12 -10.01
CA TRP A 66 -4.50 -11.73 -10.16
C TRP A 66 -5.36 -10.96 -11.19
N ARG A 67 -5.74 -11.62 -12.29
CA ARG A 67 -6.61 -11.00 -13.31
C ARG A 67 -8.00 -10.70 -12.76
N GLN A 68 -8.58 -11.61 -11.98
CA GLN A 68 -9.89 -11.41 -11.34
C GLN A 68 -9.82 -10.27 -10.32
N MET A 69 -8.83 -10.29 -9.42
CA MET A 69 -8.65 -9.24 -8.42
C MET A 69 -8.42 -7.88 -9.07
N ARG A 70 -7.58 -7.81 -10.12
CA ARG A 70 -7.38 -6.59 -10.90
C ARG A 70 -8.68 -6.10 -11.57
N LYS A 71 -9.49 -7.01 -12.11
CA LYS A 71 -10.78 -6.66 -12.72
C LYS A 71 -11.71 -6.02 -11.68
N ILE A 72 -11.85 -6.64 -10.50
CA ILE A 72 -12.66 -6.12 -9.39
C ILE A 72 -12.16 -4.73 -8.97
N CYS A 73 -10.86 -4.57 -8.70
CA CYS A 73 -10.31 -3.28 -8.30
C CYS A 73 -10.56 -2.18 -9.33
N ILE A 74 -10.38 -2.47 -10.63
CA ILE A 74 -10.56 -1.45 -11.68
C ILE A 74 -12.03 -1.07 -11.87
N ILE A 75 -12.92 -2.06 -11.87
CA ILE A 75 -14.35 -1.84 -12.19
C ILE A 75 -15.11 -1.28 -10.98
N GLU A 76 -14.88 -1.85 -9.79
CA GLU A 76 -15.71 -1.56 -8.62
C GLU A 76 -15.11 -0.42 -7.76
N LEU A 77 -13.79 -0.35 -7.65
CA LEU A 77 -13.11 0.57 -6.73
C LEU A 77 -12.53 1.80 -7.45
N LEU A 78 -11.89 1.60 -8.60
CA LEU A 78 -11.14 2.64 -9.32
C LEU A 78 -11.84 3.15 -10.57
N SER A 79 -13.14 2.86 -10.73
CA SER A 79 -13.92 3.40 -11.84
C SER A 79 -14.16 4.91 -11.70
N ASN A 80 -14.36 5.58 -12.84
CA ASN A 80 -14.66 7.02 -12.84
C ASN A 80 -15.90 7.34 -11.98
N HIS A 81 -16.88 6.45 -11.95
CA HIS A 81 -18.07 6.59 -11.11
C HIS A 81 -17.70 6.61 -9.62
N ARG A 82 -16.97 5.59 -9.14
CA ARG A 82 -16.55 5.52 -7.72
C ARG A 82 -15.65 6.69 -7.34
N LEU A 83 -14.70 7.06 -8.21
CA LEU A 83 -13.81 8.19 -7.97
C LEU A 83 -14.55 9.53 -7.88
N ASN A 84 -15.67 9.68 -8.57
CA ASN A 84 -16.54 10.85 -8.49
C ASN A 84 -17.36 10.85 -7.20
N LEU A 85 -17.92 9.70 -6.79
CA LEU A 85 -18.62 9.56 -5.51
C LEU A 85 -17.71 9.95 -4.34
N LEU A 86 -16.46 9.46 -4.33
CA LEU A 86 -15.48 9.73 -3.29
C LEU A 86 -14.67 11.03 -3.49
N LYS A 87 -15.05 11.88 -4.46
CA LYS A 87 -14.35 13.15 -4.71
C LYS A 87 -14.37 14.07 -3.49
N HIS A 88 -15.52 14.13 -2.81
CA HIS A 88 -15.73 14.96 -1.64
C HIS A 88 -14.78 14.62 -0.48
N VAL A 89 -14.39 13.35 -0.34
CA VAL A 89 -13.43 12.89 0.68
C VAL A 89 -12.08 13.57 0.50
N ARG A 90 -11.56 13.59 -0.74
CA ARG A 90 -10.28 14.24 -1.07
C ARG A 90 -10.33 15.74 -0.80
N GLU A 91 -11.41 16.40 -1.20
CA GLU A 91 -11.61 17.83 -0.98
C GLU A 91 -11.68 18.15 0.52
N SER A 92 -12.40 17.34 1.29
CA SER A 92 -12.55 17.49 2.74
C SER A 92 -11.23 17.32 3.50
N GLU A 93 -10.45 16.27 3.18
CA GLU A 93 -9.18 16.03 3.87
C GLU A 93 -8.14 17.11 3.56
N VAL A 94 -8.02 17.54 2.29
CA VAL A 94 -7.11 18.63 1.92
C VAL A 94 -7.53 19.94 2.61
N LYS A 95 -8.83 20.26 2.61
CA LYS A 95 -9.35 21.44 3.30
C LYS A 95 -9.03 21.40 4.80
N THR A 96 -9.25 20.25 5.45
CA THR A 96 -8.98 20.10 6.88
C THR A 96 -7.50 20.25 7.20
N SER A 97 -6.61 19.68 6.38
CA SER A 97 -5.17 19.82 6.58
C SER A 97 -4.65 21.25 6.33
N LEU A 98 -5.26 21.99 5.41
CA LEU A 98 -4.98 23.42 5.23
C LEU A 98 -5.46 24.26 6.42
N GLN A 99 -6.65 23.95 6.96
CA GLN A 99 -7.14 24.59 8.18
C GLN A 99 -6.22 24.35 9.38
N GLN A 100 -5.71 23.13 9.54
CA GLN A 100 -4.74 22.81 10.57
C GLN A 100 -3.43 23.58 10.39
N LEU A 101 -2.96 23.73 9.16
CA LEU A 101 -1.78 24.54 8.85
C LEU A 101 -2.00 26.01 9.22
N TYR A 102 -3.17 26.55 8.89
CA TYR A 102 -3.57 27.91 9.26
C TYR A 102 -3.68 28.10 10.78
N GLN A 103 -4.23 27.12 11.51
CA GLN A 103 -4.26 27.13 12.97
C GLN A 103 -2.85 27.08 13.58
N LEU A 104 -1.96 26.25 13.02
CA LEU A 104 -0.56 26.19 13.44
C LEU A 104 0.14 27.55 13.21
N TRP A 105 -0.11 28.18 12.06
CA TRP A 105 0.36 29.51 11.76
C TRP A 105 -0.14 30.54 12.79
N ASN A 106 -1.45 30.56 13.06
CA ASN A 106 -2.04 31.46 14.05
C ASN A 106 -1.51 31.26 15.47
N LYS A 107 -1.17 30.03 15.87
CA LYS A 107 -0.61 29.72 17.19
C LYS A 107 0.87 30.10 17.33
N LYS A 108 1.64 30.00 16.25
CA LYS A 108 3.10 30.21 16.26
C LYS A 108 3.55 31.56 15.72
N LYS A 109 2.66 32.33 15.09
CA LYS A 109 2.97 33.70 14.69
C LYS A 109 3.31 34.52 15.94
N SER A 110 4.37 35.29 15.84
CA SER A 110 4.82 36.20 16.90
C SER A 110 4.97 37.59 16.32
N SER A 111 5.02 38.61 17.18
CA SER A 111 5.20 40.01 16.75
C SER A 111 6.45 40.23 15.87
N ASN A 112 7.44 39.32 15.94
CA ASN A 112 8.72 39.43 15.23
C ASN A 112 8.83 38.53 13.99
N SER A 113 7.87 37.62 13.74
CA SER A 113 7.89 36.74 12.57
C SER A 113 6.49 36.24 12.23
N ASP A 114 6.05 36.54 11.01
CA ASP A 114 4.80 36.08 10.42
C ASP A 114 4.93 34.75 9.67
N LYS A 115 6.06 34.06 9.86
CA LYS A 115 6.37 32.79 9.17
C LYS A 115 6.45 31.64 10.16
N VAL A 116 5.98 30.47 9.73
CA VAL A 116 6.07 29.21 10.48
C VAL A 116 6.77 28.16 9.64
N LEU A 117 7.74 27.48 10.27
CA LEU A 117 8.43 26.34 9.66
C LEU A 117 7.54 25.09 9.74
N VAL A 118 7.48 24.37 8.62
CA VAL A 118 6.62 23.20 8.42
C VAL A 118 7.45 22.08 7.82
N GLU A 119 7.37 20.89 8.41
CA GLU A 119 8.00 19.69 7.85
C GLU A 119 7.13 19.14 6.71
N MET A 120 7.41 19.56 5.47
CA MET A 120 6.56 19.24 4.32
C MET A 120 6.43 17.73 4.05
N LYS A 121 7.50 16.93 4.30
CA LYS A 121 7.46 15.47 4.10
C LYS A 121 6.39 14.83 4.99
N ARG A 122 6.40 15.17 6.29
CA ARG A 122 5.39 14.71 7.24
C ARG A 122 3.99 15.21 6.87
N TRP A 123 3.87 16.47 6.47
CA TRP A 123 2.57 17.04 6.09
C TRP A 123 1.95 16.29 4.90
N PHE A 124 2.71 16.09 3.81
CA PHE A 124 2.22 15.33 2.65
C PHE A 124 1.89 13.88 3.00
N ARG A 125 2.76 13.21 3.79
CA ARG A 125 2.49 11.85 4.26
C ARG A 125 1.17 11.77 5.01
N ASP A 126 0.95 12.65 5.98
CA ASP A 126 -0.25 12.63 6.83
C ASP A 126 -1.53 12.92 6.01
N VAL A 127 -1.49 13.89 5.08
CA VAL A 127 -2.61 14.18 4.17
C VAL A 127 -2.91 12.98 3.27
N THR A 128 -1.90 12.41 2.62
CA THR A 128 -2.05 11.29 1.71
C THR A 128 -2.60 10.06 2.42
N LEU A 129 -2.07 9.74 3.62
CA LEU A 129 -2.51 8.59 4.39
C LEU A 129 -3.96 8.75 4.86
N ASN A 130 -4.36 9.95 5.30
CA ASN A 130 -5.76 10.20 5.68
C ASN A 130 -6.73 10.09 4.49
N VAL A 131 -6.33 10.60 3.32
CA VAL A 131 -7.13 10.45 2.09
C VAL A 131 -7.31 8.97 1.73
N ILE A 132 -6.23 8.18 1.77
CA ILE A 132 -6.28 6.74 1.51
C ILE A 132 -7.16 6.04 2.56
N LEU A 133 -6.92 6.36 3.84
CA LEU A 133 -7.72 6.02 5.03
C LEU A 133 -9.22 6.04 4.78
N MET A 134 -9.67 7.25 4.49
CA MET A 134 -11.07 7.57 4.31
C MET A 134 -11.68 6.92 3.07
N ILE A 135 -10.89 6.71 2.00
CA ILE A 135 -11.37 6.05 0.78
C ILE A 135 -11.46 4.54 0.96
N VAL A 136 -10.52 3.92 1.68
CA VAL A 136 -10.42 2.46 1.76
C VAL A 136 -11.29 1.88 2.86
N VAL A 137 -11.32 2.52 4.04
CA VAL A 137 -11.99 1.98 5.25
C VAL A 137 -12.82 3.02 6.00
N GLY A 138 -13.08 4.18 5.40
CA GLY A 138 -13.89 5.23 6.02
C GLY A 138 -13.32 5.82 7.32
N LYS A 139 -12.05 5.56 7.64
CA LYS A 139 -11.41 5.98 8.89
C LYS A 139 -10.34 7.03 8.68
N ARG A 140 -10.27 7.97 9.63
CA ARG A 140 -9.27 9.02 9.70
C ARG A 140 -8.28 8.71 10.80
N ILE A 141 -6.98 8.87 10.55
CA ILE A 141 -5.99 8.86 11.62
C ILE A 141 -5.99 10.25 12.26
N PRO A 142 -6.22 10.38 13.57
CA PRO A 142 -6.11 11.67 14.25
C PRO A 142 -4.72 12.28 14.02
N ASN A 143 -4.69 13.59 13.81
CA ASN A 143 -3.43 14.29 13.66
C ASN A 143 -2.76 14.35 15.03
N SER A 144 -1.58 13.73 15.13
CA SER A 144 -0.81 13.42 16.33
C SER A 144 -0.40 14.67 17.14
N TYR A 145 -1.37 15.27 17.83
CA TYR A 145 -1.17 16.10 19.01
C TYR A 145 -1.82 15.49 20.26
N GLU A 146 -2.62 14.42 20.12
CA GLU A 146 -3.29 13.72 21.21
C GLU A 146 -3.31 12.20 20.93
N GLY A 147 -2.78 11.39 21.86
CA GLY A 147 -2.94 9.93 21.89
C GLY A 147 -1.73 9.09 21.43
N VAL A 148 -1.30 8.16 22.28
CA VAL A 148 -0.19 7.21 22.06
C VAL A 148 -0.49 6.23 20.91
N GLU A 149 -1.74 5.76 20.82
CA GLU A 149 -2.21 4.76 19.86
C GLU A 149 -2.09 5.21 18.39
N THR A 150 -2.33 6.49 18.12
CA THR A 150 -2.22 7.06 16.75
C THR A 150 -0.78 7.15 16.24
N VAL A 151 0.19 7.22 17.16
CA VAL A 151 1.61 7.22 16.85
C VAL A 151 2.09 5.81 16.51
N GLU A 152 1.53 4.80 17.18
CA GLU A 152 1.88 3.39 16.95
C GLU A 152 1.44 2.92 15.56
N TRP A 153 0.20 3.21 15.13
CA TRP A 153 -0.27 2.85 13.78
C TRP A 153 0.59 3.46 12.67
N LYS A 154 0.88 4.77 12.75
CA LYS A 154 1.70 5.45 11.73
C LYS A 154 3.09 4.83 11.65
N LYS A 155 3.66 4.46 12.79
CA LYS A 155 4.95 3.78 12.86
C LYS A 155 4.89 2.40 12.20
N LEU A 156 3.82 1.62 12.43
CA LEU A 156 3.64 0.33 11.77
C LEU A 156 3.54 0.45 10.24
N VAL A 157 2.79 1.44 9.75
CA VAL A 157 2.69 1.72 8.32
C VAL A 157 4.06 2.13 7.74
N ASP A 158 4.79 3.01 8.43
CA ASP A 158 6.13 3.41 8.00
C ASP A 158 7.10 2.20 7.96
N GLU A 159 7.07 1.32 8.98
CA GLU A 159 7.86 0.09 9.00
C GLU A 159 7.47 -0.90 7.89
N TYR A 160 6.18 -1.01 7.57
CA TYR A 160 5.71 -1.83 6.46
C TYR A 160 6.25 -1.35 5.11
N PHE A 161 6.19 -0.04 4.85
CA PHE A 161 6.73 0.53 3.60
C PHE A 161 8.26 0.45 3.54
N GLU A 162 8.96 0.60 4.67
CA GLU A 162 10.41 0.37 4.74
C GLU A 162 10.78 -1.08 4.37
N LEU A 163 10.12 -2.05 5.01
CA LEU A 163 10.43 -3.48 4.83
C LEU A 163 10.00 -4.00 3.46
N SER A 164 8.86 -3.57 2.93
CA SER A 164 8.38 -3.97 1.60
C SER A 164 9.29 -3.48 0.47
N GLY A 165 9.99 -2.35 0.66
CA GLY A 165 10.97 -1.83 -0.30
C GLY A 165 12.36 -2.45 -0.20
N LYS A 166 12.60 -3.34 0.78
CA LYS A 166 13.94 -3.88 1.08
C LYS A 166 14.16 -5.23 0.39
N ILE A 167 15.27 -5.36 -0.33
CA ILE A 167 15.80 -6.65 -0.79
C ILE A 167 16.67 -7.21 0.34
N VAL A 168 16.25 -8.32 0.95
CA VAL A 168 16.97 -8.95 2.07
C VAL A 168 18.02 -9.93 1.57
N VAL A 169 18.93 -10.36 2.45
CA VAL A 169 19.99 -11.32 2.09
C VAL A 169 19.41 -12.63 1.57
N ALA A 170 18.28 -13.09 2.12
CA ALA A 170 17.59 -14.29 1.67
C ALA A 170 17.09 -14.19 0.21
N ASP A 171 16.76 -12.99 -0.28
CA ASP A 171 16.33 -12.78 -1.67
C ASP A 171 17.50 -12.94 -2.66
N ALA A 172 18.72 -12.64 -2.22
CA ALA A 172 19.92 -12.75 -3.03
C ALA A 172 20.62 -14.11 -2.87
N LEU A 173 20.62 -14.67 -1.66
CA LEU A 173 21.31 -15.88 -1.26
C LEU A 173 20.35 -16.78 -0.43
N PRO A 174 19.40 -17.48 -1.08
CA PRO A 174 18.36 -18.24 -0.37
C PRO A 174 18.89 -19.31 0.60
N PHE A 175 20.07 -19.87 0.32
CA PHE A 175 20.72 -20.87 1.19
C PHE A 175 21.21 -20.29 2.54
N LEU A 176 21.24 -18.96 2.70
CA LEU A 176 21.53 -18.28 3.97
C LEU A 176 20.27 -17.79 4.69
N ARG A 177 19.07 -18.08 4.17
CA ARG A 177 17.79 -17.59 4.73
C ARG A 177 17.62 -17.91 6.21
N TRP A 178 18.04 -19.10 6.65
CA TRP A 178 17.93 -19.56 8.02
C TRP A 178 18.68 -18.69 9.05
N LEU A 179 19.68 -17.92 8.62
CA LEU A 179 20.43 -17.01 9.49
C LEU A 179 19.65 -15.73 9.82
N ASP A 180 18.68 -15.34 8.99
CA ASP A 180 17.98 -14.05 9.07
C ASP A 180 18.97 -12.89 9.31
N ILE A 181 19.98 -12.76 8.43
CA ILE A 181 21.04 -11.76 8.56
C ILE A 181 20.42 -10.36 8.54
N GLY A 182 20.49 -9.66 9.68
CA GLY A 182 19.86 -8.36 9.89
C GLY A 182 18.50 -8.41 10.61
N GLY A 183 17.95 -9.59 10.86
CA GLY A 183 16.69 -9.78 11.60
C GLY A 183 15.44 -9.32 10.84
N GLU A 184 15.54 -9.15 9.52
CA GLU A 184 14.49 -8.51 8.72
C GLU A 184 13.27 -9.42 8.55
N GLU A 185 13.44 -10.73 8.35
CA GLU A 185 12.26 -11.63 8.23
C GLU A 185 11.48 -11.71 9.55
N LYS A 186 12.16 -11.66 10.69
CA LYS A 186 11.49 -11.55 12.00
C LYS A 186 10.73 -10.23 12.14
N ARG A 187 11.33 -9.11 11.71
CA ARG A 187 10.64 -7.80 11.68
C ARG A 187 9.41 -7.83 10.76
N MET A 188 9.56 -8.39 9.55
CA MET A 188 8.46 -8.56 8.59
C MET A 188 7.29 -9.33 9.18
N LYS A 189 7.55 -10.48 9.81
CA LYS A 189 6.50 -11.29 10.47
C LYS A 189 5.80 -10.53 11.58
N LYS A 190 6.55 -9.79 12.41
CA LYS A 190 5.98 -8.98 13.48
C LYS A 190 5.07 -7.89 12.93
N VAL A 191 5.56 -7.08 11.99
CA VAL A 191 4.80 -5.99 11.37
C VAL A 191 3.57 -6.52 10.63
N SER A 192 3.71 -7.63 9.90
CA SER A 192 2.58 -8.27 9.22
C SER A 192 1.49 -8.68 10.20
N LYS A 193 1.86 -9.29 11.34
CA LYS A 193 0.89 -9.72 12.35
C LYS A 193 0.17 -8.52 13.00
N GLU A 194 0.90 -7.47 13.35
CA GLU A 194 0.32 -6.28 13.99
C GLU A 194 -0.62 -5.53 13.02
N LEU A 195 -0.27 -5.43 11.74
CA LEU A 195 -1.16 -4.85 10.73
C LEU A 195 -2.38 -5.73 10.42
N ASP A 196 -2.21 -7.05 10.38
CA ASP A 196 -3.31 -7.98 10.11
C ASP A 196 -4.40 -7.88 11.17
N GLN A 197 -4.02 -7.81 12.45
CA GLN A 197 -4.96 -7.61 13.57
C GLN A 197 -5.80 -6.33 13.39
N LEU A 198 -5.16 -5.24 12.98
CA LEU A 198 -5.82 -3.95 12.82
C LEU A 198 -6.75 -3.92 11.59
N VAL A 199 -6.34 -4.57 10.50
CA VAL A 199 -7.21 -4.74 9.32
C VAL A 199 -8.39 -5.67 9.63
N GLU A 200 -8.17 -6.71 10.44
CA GLU A 200 -9.23 -7.63 10.89
C GLU A 200 -10.28 -6.91 11.75
N GLU A 201 -9.85 -6.05 12.69
CA GLU A 201 -10.75 -5.21 13.48
C GLU A 201 -11.65 -4.35 12.57
N TRP A 202 -11.06 -3.68 11.58
CA TRP A 202 -11.83 -2.88 10.62
C TRP A 202 -12.77 -3.75 9.78
N LEU A 203 -12.32 -4.94 9.36
CA LEU A 203 -13.15 -5.86 8.58
C LEU A 203 -14.39 -6.31 9.37
N ILE A 204 -14.23 -6.61 10.67
CA ILE A 204 -15.33 -6.98 11.56
C ILE A 204 -16.32 -5.82 11.70
N GLU A 205 -15.83 -4.61 12.01
CA GLU A 205 -16.67 -3.42 12.11
C GLU A 205 -17.50 -3.16 10.83
N HIS A 206 -16.89 -3.32 9.65
CA HIS A 206 -17.61 -3.11 8.39
C HIS A 206 -18.66 -4.21 8.14
N LYS A 207 -18.37 -5.47 8.50
CA LYS A 207 -19.35 -6.55 8.42
C LYS A 207 -20.58 -6.29 9.29
N GLU A 208 -20.37 -5.78 10.50
CA GLU A 208 -21.45 -5.39 11.43
C GLU A 208 -22.28 -4.23 10.87
N LYS A 209 -21.62 -3.15 10.42
CA LYS A 209 -22.30 -1.99 9.82
C LYS A 209 -23.16 -2.36 8.59
N ILE A 210 -22.67 -3.27 7.74
CA ILE A 210 -23.43 -3.73 6.57
C ILE A 210 -24.62 -4.58 6.98
N ALA A 211 -24.49 -5.37 8.05
CA ALA A 211 -25.60 -6.16 8.59
C ALA A 211 -26.70 -5.26 9.19
N GLU A 212 -26.34 -4.12 9.77
CA GLU A 212 -27.29 -3.12 10.26
C GLU A 212 -27.97 -2.33 9.13
N ASN A 213 -27.21 -1.94 8.11
CA ASN A 213 -27.71 -1.22 6.94
C ASN A 213 -26.90 -1.55 5.69
N GLU A 214 -27.53 -2.22 4.73
CA GLU A 214 -26.90 -2.65 3.48
C GLU A 214 -26.34 -1.48 2.65
N ALA A 215 -26.93 -0.28 2.77
CA ALA A 215 -26.44 0.91 2.08
C ALA A 215 -25.00 1.29 2.48
N ASN A 216 -24.52 0.84 3.65
CA ASN A 216 -23.16 1.08 4.11
C ASN A 216 -22.11 0.33 3.25
N SER A 217 -22.52 -0.66 2.45
CA SER A 217 -21.61 -1.40 1.57
C SER A 217 -21.05 -0.56 0.43
N GLU A 218 -21.61 0.62 0.16
CA GLU A 218 -21.20 1.48 -0.95
C GLU A 218 -20.34 2.69 -0.50
N GLU A 219 -20.10 2.85 0.80
CA GLU A 219 -19.46 4.04 1.40
C GLU A 219 -17.95 4.11 1.14
N ASP A 220 -17.26 2.98 1.17
CA ASP A 220 -15.80 2.88 0.99
C ASP A 220 -15.41 1.57 0.28
N PHE A 221 -14.11 1.41 0.01
CA PHE A 221 -13.65 0.23 -0.72
C PHE A 221 -13.82 -1.07 0.05
N MET A 222 -13.67 -1.08 1.37
CA MET A 222 -13.84 -2.28 2.18
C MET A 222 -15.30 -2.75 2.14
N GLY A 223 -16.25 -1.83 2.25
CA GLY A 223 -17.67 -2.12 2.07
C GLY A 223 -17.98 -2.73 0.70
N VAL A 224 -17.44 -2.12 -0.36
CA VAL A 224 -17.70 -2.56 -1.74
C VAL A 224 -17.11 -3.95 -1.96
N MET A 225 -15.88 -4.19 -1.48
CA MET A 225 -15.24 -5.51 -1.57
C MET A 225 -16.02 -6.58 -0.81
N LEU A 226 -16.53 -6.27 0.39
CA LEU A 226 -17.36 -7.19 1.18
C LEU A 226 -18.67 -7.54 0.47
N SER A 227 -19.30 -6.60 -0.23
CA SER A 227 -20.49 -6.87 -1.05
C SER A 227 -20.14 -7.78 -2.23
N LYS A 228 -19.14 -7.42 -3.04
CA LYS A 228 -18.82 -8.14 -4.28
C LYS A 228 -18.28 -9.54 -4.04
N LEU A 229 -17.50 -9.75 -2.98
CA LEU A 229 -16.94 -11.06 -2.66
C LEU A 229 -17.95 -12.01 -1.99
N ARG A 230 -19.08 -11.52 -1.47
CA ARG A 230 -20.18 -12.41 -1.05
C ARG A 230 -20.86 -13.09 -2.24
N ASP A 231 -20.86 -12.42 -3.39
CA ASP A 231 -21.56 -12.87 -4.59
C ASP A 231 -20.68 -13.72 -5.55
N ASP A 232 -19.35 -13.62 -5.48
CA ASP A 232 -18.43 -14.10 -6.54
C ASP A 232 -17.29 -15.07 -6.11
N VAL A 233 -17.25 -15.59 -4.88
CA VAL A 233 -16.08 -16.40 -4.43
C VAL A 233 -16.30 -17.91 -4.57
N GLU A 234 -15.73 -18.48 -5.64
CA GLU A 234 -15.07 -19.80 -5.54
C GLU A 234 -13.89 -19.64 -4.56
N GLU A 235 -13.91 -20.39 -3.45
CA GLU A 235 -12.93 -20.32 -2.35
C GLU A 235 -11.48 -20.43 -2.86
N HIS A 236 -10.76 -19.30 -2.84
CA HIS A 236 -9.30 -19.33 -2.91
C HIS A 236 -8.79 -19.10 -1.49
N ASP A 237 -8.58 -20.20 -0.79
CA ASP A 237 -8.11 -20.19 0.60
C ASP A 237 -6.61 -19.84 0.62
N ALA A 238 -6.29 -18.59 0.97
CA ALA A 238 -4.91 -18.08 1.02
C ALA A 238 -4.08 -18.71 2.15
N ASN A 239 -4.70 -19.53 3.00
CA ASN A 239 -4.08 -20.25 4.11
C ASN A 239 -3.56 -21.66 3.76
N THR A 240 -3.54 -22.03 2.47
CA THR A 240 -2.99 -23.30 1.97
C THR A 240 -1.74 -23.13 1.12
#